data_AF-A0A7Y2W9J0-F1
#
_entry.id   AF-A0A7Y2W9J0-F1
#
_cell.length_a   1.000
_cell.length_b   1.000
_cell.length_c   1.000
_cell.angle_alpha   90.00
_cell.angle_beta   90.00
_cell.angle_gamma   90.00
#
_symmetry.space_group_name_H-M   'P 1'
#
loop_
_entity.id
_entity.type
_entity.pdbx_description
1 polymer ?
#
loop_
_entity_poly.entity_id
_entity_poly.type
_entity_poly.pdbx_seq_one_letter_code
_entity_poly.pdbx_strand_id
1 'polypeptide(L)' 'RELRGDFPVERVLAIGDGMPTDVRGALNYGLDLLYISGGIHAKEYTLNGETDEAILNAYLERENAAPKWWMPRLA' A
#
# COMPACT_ATOMS: atom_id res chain seq x y z
N ARG A 1 -11.35 10.03 -17.70
CA ARG A 1 -11.40 9.81 -16.24
C ARG A 1 -11.76 11.16 -15.63
N GLU A 2 -12.97 11.32 -15.11
CA GLU A 2 -13.50 12.63 -14.71
C GLU A 2 -13.20 12.85 -13.22
N LEU A 3 -12.28 13.77 -12.92
CA LEU A 3 -12.04 14.25 -11.57
C LEU A 3 -13.24 15.12 -11.19
N ARG A 4 -13.87 14.84 -10.05
CA ARG A 4 -15.00 15.66 -9.57
C ARG A 4 -14.47 16.91 -8.89
N GLY A 5 -14.30 17.96 -9.70
CA GLY A 5 -13.80 19.26 -9.25
C GLY A 5 -12.29 19.27 -8.97
N ASP A 6 -11.77 20.47 -8.70
CA ASP A 6 -10.38 20.65 -8.30
C ASP A 6 -10.21 20.33 -6.82
N PHE A 7 -9.18 19.56 -6.51
CA PHE A 7 -8.74 19.31 -5.15
C PHE A 7 -7.20 19.23 -5.10
N PRO A 8 -6.57 19.55 -3.96
CA PRO A 8 -5.12 19.43 -3.84
C PRO A 8 -4.72 17.95 -3.83
N VAL A 9 -3.79 17.57 -4.71
CA VAL A 9 -3.33 16.18 -4.90
C VAL A 9 -2.63 15.67 -3.65
N GLU A 10 -1.96 16.55 -2.91
CA GLU A 10 -1.31 16.27 -1.62
C GLU A 10 -2.30 15.84 -0.51
N ARG A 11 -3.60 16.01 -0.73
CA ARG A 11 -4.66 15.53 0.18
C ARG A 11 -5.24 14.18 -0.22
N VAL A 12 -4.70 13.56 -1.27
CA VAL A 12 -5.12 12.23 -1.73
C VAL A 12 -4.25 11.16 -1.07
N LEU A 13 -4.92 10.18 -0.48
CA LEU A 13 -4.30 8.96 0.02
C LEU A 13 -4.76 7.78 -0.85
N ALA A 14 -3.80 7.08 -1.45
CA ALA A 14 -4.05 5.77 -2.05
C ALA A 14 -4.08 4.71 -0.95
N ILE A 15 -5.01 3.76 -1.05
CA ILE A 15 -5.16 2.66 -0.10
C ILE A 15 -5.28 1.38 -0.91
N GLY A 16 -4.48 0.36 -0.59
CA GLY A 16 -4.60 -0.93 -1.25
C GLY A 16 -3.53 -1.93 -0.84
N ASP A 17 -3.69 -3.15 -1.34
CA ASP A 17 -2.84 -4.31 -1.08
C ASP A 17 -2.14 -4.83 -2.33
N GLY A 18 -2.58 -4.43 -3.53
CA GLY A 18 -2.01 -4.92 -4.78
C GLY A 18 -0.76 -4.17 -5.23
N MET A 19 0.38 -4.88 -5.30
CA MET A 19 1.64 -4.32 -5.81
C MET A 19 1.56 -3.75 -7.24
N PRO A 20 1.06 -4.50 -8.24
CA PRO A 20 1.02 -3.99 -9.62
C PRO A 20 -0.09 -2.95 -9.86
N THR A 21 -1.04 -2.81 -8.92
CA THR A 21 -2.23 -1.95 -9.05
C THR A 21 -2.13 -0.71 -8.17
N ASP A 22 -2.43 -0.85 -6.88
CA ASP A 22 -2.62 0.28 -5.97
C ASP A 22 -1.29 0.94 -5.65
N VAL A 23 -0.27 0.12 -5.35
CA VAL A 23 1.07 0.59 -5.02
C VAL A 23 1.73 1.26 -6.23
N ARG A 24 1.83 0.54 -7.35
CA ARG A 24 2.39 1.10 -8.59
C ARG A 24 1.59 2.30 -9.10
N GLY A 25 0.26 2.30 -8.91
CA GLY A 25 -0.60 3.43 -9.23
C GLY A 25 -0.28 4.66 -8.38
N ALA A 26 -0.21 4.51 -7.06
CA ALA A 26 0.12 5.58 -6.14
C ALA A 26 1.49 6.19 -6.44
N LEU A 27 2.51 5.35 -6.64
CA LEU A 27 3.87 5.79 -6.98
C LEU A 27 3.90 6.58 -8.30
N ASN A 28 3.24 6.08 -9.35
CA ASN A 28 3.20 6.76 -10.65
C ASN A 28 2.47 8.11 -10.61
N TYR A 29 1.51 8.27 -9.70
CA TYR A 29 0.77 9.51 -9.51
C TYR A 29 1.37 10.42 -8.41
N GLY A 30 2.44 9.98 -7.74
CA GLY A 30 3.07 10.72 -6.64
C GLY A 30 2.17 10.89 -5.42
N LEU A 31 1.29 9.92 -5.14
CA LEU A 31 0.35 9.95 -4.02
C LEU A 31 0.95 9.28 -2.78
N ASP A 32 0.57 9.78 -1.61
CA ASP A 32 0.78 9.05 -0.36
C ASP A 32 0.03 7.71 -0.43
N LEU A 33 0.62 6.66 0.15
CA LEU A 33 0.08 5.29 0.14
C LEU A 33 -0.02 4.73 1.56
N LEU A 34 -1.21 4.20 1.88
CA LEU A 34 -1.46 3.29 3.00
C LEU A 34 -1.55 1.86 2.46
N TYR A 35 -0.59 1.01 2.84
CA TYR A 35 -0.56 -0.38 2.43
C TYR A 35 -1.39 -1.27 3.35
N ILE A 36 -2.22 -2.15 2.78
CA ILE A 36 -3.03 -3.11 3.54
C ILE A 36 -2.34 -4.47 3.55
N SER A 37 -1.70 -4.82 4.68
CA SER A 37 -0.88 -6.04 4.77
C SER A 37 -1.72 -7.33 4.85
N GLY A 38 -2.95 -7.28 5.38
CA GLY A 38 -3.84 -8.46 5.43
C GLY A 38 -4.54 -8.79 4.11
N GLY A 39 -4.08 -8.25 2.99
CA GLY A 39 -4.64 -8.44 1.65
C GLY A 39 -4.10 -9.66 0.90
N ILE A 40 -4.12 -9.61 -0.43
CA ILE A 40 -3.77 -10.72 -1.34
C ILE A 40 -2.35 -11.25 -1.15
N HIS A 41 -1.42 -10.41 -0.68
CA HIS A 41 -0.01 -10.77 -0.46
C HIS A 41 0.31 -11.16 0.98
N ALA A 42 -0.69 -11.26 1.88
CA ALA A 42 -0.47 -11.51 3.31
C ALA A 42 0.46 -12.70 3.59
N LYS A 43 0.36 -13.76 2.79
CA LYS A 43 1.15 -15.00 2.98
C LYS A 43 2.67 -14.80 2.82
N GLU A 44 3.11 -13.73 2.17
CA GLU A 44 4.54 -13.44 1.96
C GLU A 44 5.24 -12.98 3.24
N TYR A 45 4.50 -12.38 4.18
CA TYR A 45 5.06 -11.72 5.36
C TYR A 45 4.26 -11.97 6.65
N THR A 46 3.42 -13.01 6.67
CA THR A 46 2.66 -13.39 7.87
C THR A 46 3.30 -14.59 8.57
N LEU A 47 3.52 -14.47 9.87
CA LEU A 47 3.91 -15.57 10.75
C LEU A 47 2.82 -15.81 11.78
N ASN A 48 2.36 -17.06 11.91
CA ASN A 48 1.32 -17.45 12.86
C ASN A 48 0.01 -16.63 12.76
N GLY A 49 -0.32 -16.13 11.57
CA GLY A 49 -1.53 -15.33 11.33
C GLY A 49 -1.36 -13.83 11.58
N GLU A 50 -0.20 -13.39 12.04
CA GLU A 50 0.14 -11.98 12.28
C GLU A 50 1.17 -11.48 11.25
N THR A 51 1.05 -10.22 10.84
CA THR A 51 2.07 -9.59 9.97
C THR A 51 3.38 -9.45 10.73
N ASP A 52 4.45 -10.04 10.20
CA ASP A 52 5.80 -9.82 10.67
C ASP A 52 6.39 -8.60 9.96
N GLU A 53 6.73 -7.57 10.74
CA GLU A 53 7.16 -6.28 10.20
C GLU A 53 8.51 -6.37 9.47
N ALA A 54 9.42 -7.26 9.90
CA ALA A 54 10.71 -7.42 9.23
C ALA A 54 10.55 -8.06 7.86
N ILE A 55 9.70 -9.09 7.75
CA ILE A 55 9.41 -9.74 6.47
C ILE A 55 8.61 -8.82 5.55
N LEU A 56 7.66 -8.06 6.12
CA LEU A 56 6.90 -7.05 5.36
C LEU A 56 7.84 -6.00 4.75
N ASN A 57 8.77 -5.45 5.54
CA ASN A 57 9.72 -4.44 5.05
C ASN A 57 10.62 -5.02 3.95
N ALA A 58 11.15 -6.23 4.13
CA ALA A 58 11.93 -6.90 3.09
C ALA A 58 11.12 -7.16 1.80
N TYR A 59 9.84 -7.49 1.95
CA TYR A 59 8.92 -7.64 0.82
C TYR A 59 8.68 -6.31 0.10
N LEU A 60 8.38 -5.24 0.84
CA LEU A 60 8.18 -3.90 0.28
C LEU A 60 9.43 -3.40 -0.47
N GLU A 61 10.62 -3.59 0.10
CA GLU A 61 11.89 -3.26 -0.57
C GLU A 61 12.08 -4.04 -1.87
N ARG A 62 11.79 -5.34 -1.87
CA ARG A 62 11.87 -6.20 -3.07
C ARG A 62 10.94 -5.71 -4.18
N GLU A 63 9.75 -5.27 -3.82
CA GLU A 63 8.74 -4.76 -4.76
C GLU A 63 8.95 -3.27 -5.11
N ASN A 64 10.03 -2.65 -4.62
CA ASN A 64 10.34 -1.23 -4.78
C ASN A 64 9.17 -0.32 -4.34
N ALA A 65 8.53 -0.70 -3.25
CA ALA A 65 7.40 -0.03 -2.64
C ALA A 65 7.82 0.66 -1.34
N ALA A 66 7.41 1.92 -1.17
CA ALA A 66 7.67 2.70 0.04
C ALA A 66 6.36 3.34 0.54
N PRO A 67 5.39 2.55 1.03
CA PRO A 67 4.19 3.10 1.61
C PRO A 67 4.53 3.95 2.84
N LYS A 68 3.77 5.02 3.05
CA LYS A 68 3.98 5.93 4.18
C LYS A 68 3.50 5.32 5.49
N TRP A 69 2.48 4.47 5.41
CA TRP A 69 1.94 3.69 6.51
C TRP A 69 1.50 2.32 6.01
N TRP A 70 1.36 1.38 6.94
CA TRP A 70 0.69 0.12 6.68
C TRP A 70 -0.24 -0.24 7.83
N MET A 71 -1.25 -1.07 7.54
CA MET A 71 -2.08 -1.69 8.57
C MET A 71 -2.60 -3.06 8.12
N PRO A 72 -2.91 -3.99 9.03
CA PRO A 72 -3.42 -5.32 8.67
C PRO A 72 -4.74 -5.29 7.90
N ARG A 73 -5.67 -4.42 8.30
CA ARG A 73 -7.02 -4.39 7.72
C ARG A 73 -7.63 -3.00 7.82
N LEU A 74 -8.35 -2.57 6.79
CA LEU A 74 -9.18 -1.37 6.86
C LEU A 74 -10.44 -1.63 7.71
N ALA A 75 -10.79 -0.69 8.59
CA ALA A 75 -11.93 -0.78 9.51
C ALA A 75 -13.21 -0.16 8.93
#